data_AF-A0AAJ6IBI4-F1
#
_entry.id   AF-A0AAJ6IBI4-F1
#
_cell.length_a   1.000
_cell.length_b   1.000
_cell.length_c   1.000
_cell.angle_alpha   90.00
_cell.angle_beta   90.00
_cell.angle_gamma   90.00
#
_symmetry.space_group_name_H-M   'P 1'
#
loop_
_entity.id
_entity.type
_entity.pdbx_description
1 polymer ?
#
loop_
_entity_poly.entity_id
_entity_poly.type
_entity_poly.pdbx_seq_one_letter_code
_entity_poly.pdbx_strand_id
1 'polypeptide(L)' 'MYQSLSSSKDMIENQELTKDLFLKYNLQMIDTEKLAQKYSTASKKMQKLISAILKERGFDRSEIEVLLKLNKKN' A
#
# COMPACT_ATOMS: atom_id res chain seq x y z
N MET A 1 -6.65 -18.03 -34.75
CA MET A 1 -7.55 -17.55 -33.69
C MET A 1 -7.02 -18.09 -32.37
N TYR A 2 -6.46 -17.24 -31.51
CA TYR A 2 -6.02 -17.69 -30.20
C TYR A 2 -7.23 -17.73 -29.27
N GLN A 3 -7.66 -18.94 -28.93
CA GLN A 3 -8.71 -19.15 -27.94
C GLN A 3 -8.11 -18.83 -26.58
N SER A 4 -8.26 -17.57 -26.17
CA SER A 4 -7.82 -17.07 -24.86
C SER A 4 -8.75 -17.63 -23.79
N LEU A 5 -8.45 -18.84 -23.33
CA LEU A 5 -8.92 -19.37 -22.05
C LEU A 5 -8.03 -18.78 -20.94
N SER A 6 -8.03 -17.47 -20.80
CA SER A 6 -7.69 -16.87 -19.50
C SER A 6 -8.78 -17.33 -18.55
N SER A 7 -8.46 -18.22 -17.61
CA SER A 7 -9.42 -18.71 -16.63
C SER A 7 -10.04 -17.49 -15.95
N SER A 8 -11.33 -17.54 -15.63
CA SER A 8 -12.01 -16.46 -14.90
C SER A 8 -11.22 -16.09 -13.63
N LYS A 9 -10.53 -17.06 -13.04
CA LYS A 9 -9.59 -16.89 -11.92
C LYS A 9 -8.37 -16.02 -12.26
N ASP A 10 -7.73 -16.23 -13.41
CA ASP A 10 -6.57 -15.44 -13.86
C ASP A 10 -6.97 -14.00 -14.18
N MET A 11 -8.18 -13.80 -14.71
CA MET A 11 -8.71 -12.44 -14.94
C MET A 11 -9.00 -11.72 -13.62
N ILE A 12 -9.58 -12.41 -12.63
CA ILE A 12 -9.82 -11.85 -11.29
C ILE A 12 -8.50 -11.49 -10.61
N GLU A 13 -7.52 -12.39 -10.65
CA GLU A 13 -6.20 -12.16 -10.04
C GLU A 13 -5.45 -11.00 -10.72
N ASN A 14 -5.48 -10.91 -12.06
CA ASN A 14 -4.91 -9.76 -12.78
C ASN A 14 -5.62 -8.44 -12.43
N GLN A 15 -6.94 -8.45 -12.26
CA GLN A 15 -7.68 -7.26 -11.83
C GLN A 15 -7.31 -6.84 -10.40
N GLU A 16 -7.14 -7.78 -9.49
CA GLU A 16 -6.69 -7.50 -8.12
C GLU A 16 -5.26 -6.96 -8.08
N LEU A 17 -4.33 -7.56 -8.84
CA LEU A 17 -2.97 -7.07 -9.01
C LEU A 17 -2.94 -5.64 -9.56
N THR A 18 -3.77 -5.35 -10.55
CA THR A 18 -3.88 -4.01 -11.14
C THR A 18 -4.38 -2.99 -10.12
N LYS A 19 -5.38 -3.36 -9.30
CA LYS A 19 -5.90 -2.50 -8.22
C LYS A 19 -4.85 -2.24 -7.15
N ASP A 20 -4.09 -3.26 -6.76
CA ASP A 20 -3.03 -3.12 -5.74
C ASP A 20 -1.88 -2.24 -6.24
N LEU A 21 -1.51 -2.39 -7.51
CA LEU A 21 -0.49 -1.56 -8.14
C LEU A 21 -0.94 -0.09 -8.22
N PHE A 22 -2.19 0.14 -8.63
CA PHE A 22 -2.79 1.47 -8.65
C PHE A 22 -2.82 2.10 -7.26
N LEU A 23 -3.24 1.33 -6.24
CA LEU A 23 -3.27 1.81 -4.87
C LEU A 23 -1.86 2.17 -4.36
N LYS A 24 -0.86 1.33 -4.63
CA LYS A 24 0.53 1.59 -4.26
C LYS A 24 1.05 2.87 -4.91
N TYR A 25 0.80 3.06 -6.20
CA TYR A 25 1.22 4.26 -6.94
C TYR A 25 0.61 5.53 -6.34
N ASN A 26 -0.69 5.53 -6.06
CA ASN A 26 -1.35 6.67 -5.41
C ASN A 26 -0.75 6.98 -4.04
N LEU A 27 -0.49 5.95 -3.22
CA LEU A 27 0.10 6.14 -1.89
C LEU A 27 1.55 6.65 -1.96
N GLN A 28 2.32 6.26 -2.99
CA GLN A 28 3.69 6.75 -3.18
C GLN A 28 3.75 8.27 -3.47
N MET A 29 2.68 8.88 -3.98
CA MET A 29 2.61 10.32 -4.21
C MET A 29 2.26 11.14 -2.96
N ILE A 30 1.88 10.49 -1.85
CA ILE A 30 1.46 11.17 -0.62
C ILE A 30 2.69 11.51 0.23
N ASP A 31 2.76 12.72 0.77
CA ASP A 31 3.79 13.11 1.74
C ASP A 31 3.88 12.12 2.91
N THR A 32 5.10 11.89 3.42
CA THR A 32 5.35 10.92 4.51
C THR A 32 4.46 11.17 5.73
N GLU A 33 4.26 12.43 6.12
CA GLU A 33 3.41 12.79 7.26
C GLU A 33 1.93 12.44 7.01
N LYS A 34 1.39 12.84 5.86
CA LYS A 34 0.01 12.50 5.45
C LYS A 34 -0.19 10.99 5.30
N LEU A 35 0.84 10.28 4.82
CA LEU A 35 0.83 8.83 4.68
C LEU A 35 0.80 8.14 6.05
N ALA A 36 1.58 8.65 7.02
CA ALA A 36 1.57 8.18 8.40
C ALA A 36 0.24 8.44 9.11
N GLN A 37 -0.41 9.59 8.87
CA GLN A 37 -1.76 9.87 9.38
C GLN A 37 -2.81 8.88 8.84
N LYS A 38 -2.72 8.51 7.56
CA LYS A 38 -3.62 7.51 6.96
C LYS A 38 -3.45 6.10 7.53
N TYR A 39 -2.29 5.79 8.14
CA TYR A 39 -2.01 4.45 8.65
C TYR A 39 -2.96 4.02 9.77
N SER A 40 -3.35 4.95 10.67
CA SER A 40 -4.17 4.63 11.84
C SER A 40 -5.58 4.19 11.48
N THR A 41 -6.15 4.76 10.41
CA THR A 41 -7.51 4.46 9.91
C THR A 41 -7.52 3.50 8.72
N ALA A 42 -6.34 3.11 8.22
CA ALA A 42 -6.19 2.21 7.10
C ALA A 42 -6.55 0.75 7.44
N SER A 43 -7.03 0.01 6.44
CA SER A 43 -7.18 -1.44 6.54
C SER A 43 -5.83 -2.14 6.72
N LYS A 44 -5.81 -3.37 7.25
CA LYS A 44 -4.56 -4.15 7.41
C LYS A 44 -3.74 -4.28 6.13
N LYS A 45 -4.40 -4.43 4.97
CA LYS A 45 -3.74 -4.49 3.66
C LYS A 45 -3.06 -3.16 3.33
N MET A 46 -3.75 -2.05 3.57
CA MET A 46 -3.23 -0.72 3.29
C MET A 46 -2.14 -0.29 4.29
N GLN A 47 -2.23 -0.71 5.56
CA GLN A 47 -1.15 -0.56 6.54
C GLN A 47 0.14 -1.25 6.08
N LYS A 48 0.07 -2.48 5.55
CA LYS A 48 1.24 -3.17 4.99
C LYS A 48 1.84 -2.42 3.80
N LEU A 49 0.99 -1.88 2.91
CA LEU A 49 1.44 -1.06 1.79
C LEU A 49 2.12 0.23 2.26
N ILE A 50 1.54 0.93 3.23
CA ILE A 50 2.14 2.15 3.80
C ILE A 50 3.51 1.85 4.42
N SER A 51 3.64 0.80 5.23
CA SER A 51 4.93 0.41 5.82
C SER A 51 5.97 0.02 4.75
N ALA A 52 5.55 -0.64 3.67
CA ALA A 52 6.42 -0.96 2.56
C ALA A 52 6.91 0.31 1.83
N ILE A 53 6.01 1.27 1.58
CA ILE A 53 6.35 2.55 0.95
C ILE A 53 7.32 3.36 1.82
N LEU A 54 7.12 3.39 3.14
CA LEU A 54 8.05 4.07 4.05
C LEU A 54 9.45 3.41 4.01
N LYS A 55 9.49 2.08 3.98
CA LYS A 55 10.77 1.36 3.82
C LYS A 55 11.44 1.65 2.47
N GLU A 56 10.66 1.73 1.39
CA GLU A 56 11.14 2.11 0.05
C GLU A 56 11.69 3.55 0.01
N ARG A 57 11.18 4.44 0.88
CA ARG A 57 11.68 5.81 1.05
C ARG A 57 12.96 5.90 1.89
N GLY A 58 13.45 4.79 2.43
CA GLY A 58 14.69 4.73 3.21
C GLY A 58 14.50 4.77 4.73
N PHE A 59 13.26 4.80 5.23
CA PHE A 59 13.03 4.72 6.68
C PHE A 59 13.30 3.32 7.22
N ASP A 60 14.01 3.25 8.35
CA ASP A 60 14.21 2.02 9.07
C ASP A 60 12.98 1.64 9.91
N ARG A 61 13.02 0.44 10.51
CA ARG A 61 11.89 -0.08 11.29
C ARG A 61 11.55 0.79 12.51
N SER A 62 12.57 1.31 13.19
CA SER A 62 12.43 2.13 14.39
C SER A 62 11.84 3.50 14.03
N GLU A 63 12.33 4.12 12.95
CA GLU A 63 11.82 5.38 12.42
C GLU A 63 10.36 5.26 11.97
N ILE A 64 10.01 4.17 11.29
CA ILE A 64 8.63 3.86 10.92
C ILE A 64 7.77 3.75 12.18
N GLU A 65 8.22 3.02 13.20
CA GLU A 65 7.45 2.86 14.43
C GLU A 65 7.22 4.19 15.14
N VAL A 66 8.22 5.08 15.18
CA VAL A 66 8.08 6.43 15.73
C VAL A 66 7.10 7.27 14.90
N LEU A 67 7.25 7.31 13.58
CA LEU A 67 6.36 8.04 12.66
C LEU A 67 4.90 7.61 12.83
N LEU A 68 4.66 6.30 12.95
CA LEU A 68 3.33 5.74 13.09
C LEU A 68 2.73 5.93 14.49
N LYS A 69 3.55 5.92 15.55
CA LYS A 69 3.10 6.20 16.93
C LYS A 69 2.78 7.66 17.15
N LEU A 70 3.56 8.59 16.58
CA LEU A 70 3.31 10.03 16.67
C LEU A 70 1.95 10.41 16.07
N ASN A 71 1.55 9.75 14.99
CA ASN A 71 0.29 10.00 14.30
C ASN A 71 -0.92 9.22 14.88
N LYS A 72 -0.76 8.51 16.00
CA LYS A 72 -1.83 7.75 16.66
C LYS A 72 -2.62 8.57 17.70
N LYS A 73 -2.27 9.85 17.91
CA LYS A 73 -2.75 10.69 19.02
C LYS A 73 -3.88 11.68 18.70
N ASN A 74 -4.49 11.60 17.51
CA ASN A 74 -5.68 12.38 17.17
C ASN A 74 -6.87 11.46 16.89
#